data_AF-A0A0J8R7C2-F1
#
_entry.id   AF-A0A0J8R7C2-F1
#
_cell.length_a   1.000
_cell.length_b   1.000
_cell.length_c   1.000
_cell.angle_alpha   90.00
_cell.angle_beta   90.00
_cell.angle_gamma   90.00
#
_symmetry.space_group_name_H-M   'P 1'
#
loop_
_entity.id
_entity.type
_entity.pdbx_description
1 polymer ?
#
loop_
_entity_poly.entity_id
_entity_poly.type
_entity_poly.pdbx_seq_one_letter_code
_entity_poly.pdbx_strand_id
1 'polypeptide(L)'
;MLSLEDRDLDITCCDIEAEIIARNIILFTLIIDDVKSENIKRIWDIYYHFQVDDDSLGLLREQASRLNGIASTAEGWNNGKNGHILRFCDSYTFSQVMRLWDFLCPAAMAHVIGDGIVTPGARSMAPLFSSGIEGLPKFYKDYWKNGTTATDEERVRQSKNLNPMFGALSKSLVLHYGTDPILGYSLAPAFAPLSEQSPLSPDSPTTGEPNTIIRVVIAQFDAYAKAVRSSVGRLTIRFVNADALAFCHTLQHIQEYGTSTPAWWYRSTQCYTPLTLDSGDYSQRTSNSPAPLCFDIVDTSNLVDHLGCLNLLAAAGPLLSPKPTSTLSTEMLVLRERDVDQYAKSLVCGDLSTVALLFGLIPTQYWTGTCATSSFSEYLANSLKKEDPSSMNTQSRYILLWKSLGLPLKPKGGPSIEERVPGLSFDPKELATLMYRVYLRMFQDESW
;
A
#
# COMPACT_ATOMS: atom_id res chain seq x y z
N MET A 1 -10.33 -25.30 10.81
CA MET A 1 -9.18 -24.85 10.00
C MET A 1 -9.75 -24.50 8.63
N LEU A 2 -10.11 -23.23 8.40
CA LEU A 2 -10.56 -22.79 7.08
C LEU A 2 -9.31 -22.76 6.20
N SER A 3 -9.23 -23.57 5.14
CA SER A 3 -8.13 -23.47 4.18
C SER A 3 -8.24 -22.10 3.51
N LEU A 4 -7.33 -21.19 3.85
CA LEU A 4 -7.09 -19.97 3.06
C LEU A 4 -6.65 -20.31 1.63
N GLU A 5 -6.32 -21.58 1.38
CA GLU A 5 -5.81 -22.10 0.12
C GLU A 5 -6.85 -22.17 -1.02
N ASP A 6 -8.14 -21.89 -0.80
CA ASP A 6 -9.18 -22.01 -1.86
C ASP A 6 -9.95 -20.71 -2.17
N ARG A 7 -9.63 -19.59 -1.52
CA ARG A 7 -10.37 -18.33 -1.72
C ARG A 7 -9.86 -17.56 -2.95
N ASP A 8 -10.77 -17.03 -3.74
CA ASP A 8 -10.46 -16.04 -4.78
C ASP A 8 -10.11 -14.68 -4.16
N LEU A 9 -9.01 -14.09 -4.65
CA LEU A 9 -8.48 -12.81 -4.22
C LEU A 9 -8.66 -11.79 -5.36
N ASP A 10 -9.55 -10.82 -5.17
CA ASP A 10 -9.68 -9.64 -6.04
C ASP A 10 -9.22 -8.40 -5.27
N ILE A 11 -8.08 -7.85 -5.68
CA ILE A 11 -7.39 -6.74 -5.04
C ILE A 11 -7.48 -5.54 -5.97
N THR A 12 -7.97 -4.40 -5.48
CA THR A 12 -7.98 -3.15 -6.24
C THR A 12 -6.99 -2.15 -5.63
N CYS A 13 -6.01 -1.75 -6.43
CA CYS A 13 -4.93 -0.84 -6.08
C CYS A 13 -5.17 0.52 -6.74
N CYS A 14 -5.15 1.57 -5.92
CA CYS A 14 -5.22 2.97 -6.37
C CYS A 14 -3.90 3.66 -6.04
N ASP A 15 -3.27 4.28 -7.01
CA ASP A 15 -2.06 5.08 -6.82
C ASP A 15 -2.12 6.36 -7.64
N ILE A 16 -1.64 7.46 -7.09
CA ILE A 16 -1.58 8.73 -7.82
C ILE A 16 -0.42 8.76 -8.82
N GLU A 17 0.60 7.92 -8.62
CA GLU A 17 1.78 7.79 -9.48
C GLU A 17 1.65 6.59 -10.42
N ALA A 18 1.62 6.85 -11.73
CA ALA A 18 1.53 5.79 -12.73
C ALA A 18 2.81 4.94 -12.78
N GLU A 19 3.95 5.53 -12.40
CA GLU A 19 5.26 4.90 -12.26
C GLU A 19 5.21 3.69 -11.31
N ILE A 20 4.54 3.84 -10.16
CA ILE A 20 4.39 2.77 -9.17
C ILE A 20 3.57 1.62 -9.74
N ILE A 21 2.47 1.92 -10.44
CA ILE A 21 1.62 0.92 -11.09
C ILE A 21 2.40 0.17 -12.17
N ALA A 22 3.11 0.88 -13.05
CA ALA A 22 3.90 0.29 -14.12
C ALA A 22 5.01 -0.63 -13.57
N ARG A 23 5.68 -0.20 -12.50
CA ARG A 23 6.71 -0.98 -11.79
C ARG A 23 6.13 -2.24 -11.16
N ASN A 24 4.98 -2.15 -10.50
CA ASN A 24 4.35 -3.31 -9.87
C ASN A 24 3.89 -4.35 -10.90
N ILE A 25 3.36 -3.92 -12.05
CA ILE A 25 2.99 -4.86 -13.12
C ILE A 25 4.22 -5.57 -13.70
N ILE A 26 5.35 -4.86 -13.88
CA ILE A 26 6.61 -5.51 -14.29
C ILE A 26 7.04 -6.56 -13.26
N LEU A 27 7.00 -6.25 -11.96
CA LEU A 27 7.32 -7.20 -10.90
C LEU A 27 6.45 -8.45 -10.98
N PHE A 28 5.12 -8.29 -11.01
CA PHE A 28 4.21 -9.42 -11.05
C PHE A 28 4.41 -10.27 -12.29
N THR A 29 4.58 -9.67 -13.46
CA THR A 29 4.79 -10.41 -14.71
C THR A 29 6.13 -11.15 -14.74
N LEU A 30 7.21 -10.55 -14.21
CA LEU A 30 8.49 -11.25 -14.01
C LEU A 30 8.33 -12.47 -13.07
N ILE A 31 7.65 -12.30 -11.94
CA ILE A 31 7.41 -13.38 -10.97
C ILE A 31 6.59 -14.52 -11.58
N ILE A 32 5.54 -14.17 -12.34
CA ILE A 32 4.62 -15.12 -12.97
C ILE A 32 5.33 -15.91 -14.08
N ASP A 33 6.17 -15.25 -14.86
CA ASP A 33 6.87 -15.88 -15.99
C ASP A 33 8.14 -16.66 -15.54
N ASP A 34 8.69 -16.39 -14.35
CA ASP A 34 9.81 -17.14 -13.76
C ASP A 34 9.37 -18.48 -13.13
N VAL A 35 8.79 -19.36 -13.95
CA VAL A 35 8.22 -20.66 -13.53
C VAL A 35 9.28 -21.56 -12.87
N LYS A 36 10.54 -21.47 -13.30
CA LYS A 36 11.65 -22.26 -12.76
C LYS A 36 12.34 -21.64 -11.56
N SER A 37 11.95 -20.43 -11.15
CA SER A 37 12.60 -19.67 -10.05
C SER A 37 14.09 -19.44 -10.30
N GLU A 38 14.50 -19.31 -11.58
CA GLU A 38 15.91 -19.15 -11.98
C GLU A 38 16.34 -17.68 -11.93
N ASN A 39 15.39 -16.75 -11.97
CA ASN A 39 15.66 -15.31 -12.06
C ASN A 39 15.36 -14.54 -10.77
N ILE A 40 14.99 -15.21 -9.67
CA ILE A 40 14.54 -14.55 -8.44
C ILE A 40 15.47 -13.45 -7.92
N LYS A 41 16.80 -13.65 -7.99
CA LYS A 41 17.79 -12.63 -7.60
C LYS A 41 17.78 -11.43 -8.55
N ARG A 42 17.73 -11.67 -9.86
CA ARG A 42 17.62 -10.58 -10.85
C ARG A 42 16.32 -9.81 -10.71
N ILE A 43 15.20 -10.49 -10.43
CA ILE A 43 13.91 -9.86 -10.20
C ILE A 43 13.97 -8.98 -8.93
N TRP A 44 14.62 -9.47 -7.88
CA TRP A 44 14.91 -8.69 -6.67
C TRP A 44 15.71 -7.42 -7.01
N ASP A 45 16.82 -7.57 -7.74
CA ASP A 45 17.69 -6.46 -8.12
C ASP A 45 16.92 -5.43 -8.98
N ILE A 46 16.16 -5.89 -9.97
CA ILE A 46 15.28 -5.04 -10.81
C ILE A 46 14.27 -4.25 -9.99
N TYR A 47 13.67 -4.86 -8.97
CA TYR A 47 12.63 -4.17 -8.21
C TYR A 47 13.20 -3.27 -7.13
N TYR A 48 14.30 -3.63 -6.48
CA TYR A 48 14.75 -2.95 -5.25
C TYR A 48 16.01 -2.12 -5.41
N HIS A 49 16.84 -2.33 -6.44
CA HIS A 49 18.10 -1.60 -6.59
C HIS A 49 17.96 -0.46 -7.60
N PHE A 50 18.35 0.76 -7.22
CA PHE A 50 18.40 1.87 -8.16
C PHE A 50 19.65 1.83 -9.06
N GLN A 51 20.62 0.95 -8.76
CA GLN A 51 21.70 0.54 -9.66
C GLN A 51 21.73 -0.97 -9.86
N VAL A 52 21.79 -1.42 -11.11
CA VAL A 52 21.68 -2.83 -11.51
C VAL A 52 22.79 -3.24 -12.46
N ASP A 53 23.08 -4.55 -12.52
CA ASP A 53 24.02 -5.14 -13.48
C ASP A 53 23.45 -5.22 -14.90
N ASP A 54 24.32 -5.54 -15.87
CA ASP A 54 23.96 -5.61 -17.30
C ASP A 54 22.90 -6.71 -17.56
N ASP A 55 22.95 -7.83 -16.83
CA ASP A 55 22.01 -8.96 -16.94
C ASP A 55 20.59 -8.55 -16.49
N SER A 56 20.48 -7.92 -15.33
CA SER A 56 19.22 -7.48 -14.72
C SER A 56 18.59 -6.37 -15.55
N LEU A 57 19.39 -5.44 -16.07
CA LEU A 57 18.92 -4.43 -17.01
C LEU A 57 18.44 -5.06 -18.33
N GLY A 58 19.14 -6.08 -18.84
CA GLY A 58 18.73 -6.83 -20.01
C GLY A 58 17.37 -7.49 -19.82
N LEU A 59 17.18 -8.21 -18.71
CA LEU A 59 15.92 -8.87 -18.35
C LEU A 59 14.77 -7.86 -18.22
N LEU A 60 15.01 -6.71 -17.58
CA LEU A 60 14.01 -5.65 -17.46
C LEU A 60 13.58 -5.12 -18.83
N ARG A 61 14.53 -4.82 -19.72
CA ARG A 61 14.24 -4.28 -21.06
C ARG A 61 13.50 -5.30 -21.93
N GLU A 62 13.90 -6.56 -21.87
CA GLU A 62 13.20 -7.65 -22.55
C GLU A 62 11.75 -7.76 -22.05
N GLN A 63 11.55 -7.73 -20.73
CA GLN A 63 10.23 -7.75 -20.14
C GLN A 63 9.38 -6.57 -20.59
N ALA A 64 9.87 -5.33 -20.46
CA ALA A 64 9.15 -4.13 -20.84
C ALA A 64 8.79 -4.12 -22.34
N SER A 65 9.73 -4.52 -23.21
CA SER A 65 9.48 -4.65 -24.65
C SER A 65 8.42 -5.69 -24.96
N ARG A 66 8.45 -6.85 -24.29
CA ARG A 66 7.42 -7.89 -24.43
C ARG A 66 6.05 -7.40 -24.00
N LEU A 67 5.96 -6.74 -22.85
CA LEU A 67 4.71 -6.17 -22.33
C LEU A 67 4.13 -5.13 -23.29
N ASN A 68 4.97 -4.24 -23.84
CA ASN A 68 4.54 -3.29 -24.87
C ASN A 68 4.00 -3.97 -26.13
N GLY A 69 4.63 -5.06 -26.57
CA GLY A 69 4.18 -5.82 -27.74
C GLY A 69 2.79 -6.45 -27.53
N ILE A 70 2.51 -7.01 -26.35
CA ILE A 70 1.22 -7.66 -26.07
C ILE A 70 0.12 -6.68 -25.67
N ALA A 71 0.48 -5.51 -25.13
CA ALA A 71 -0.44 -4.49 -24.64
C ALA A 71 -0.70 -3.37 -25.67
N SER A 72 -0.77 -3.71 -26.96
CA SER A 72 -1.04 -2.72 -28.02
C SER A 72 -2.42 -2.05 -27.89
N THR A 73 -3.38 -2.73 -27.27
CA THR A 73 -4.72 -2.21 -26.93
C THR A 73 -5.16 -2.73 -25.57
N ALA A 74 -6.05 -2.01 -24.88
CA ALA A 74 -6.61 -2.45 -23.61
C ALA A 74 -7.37 -3.79 -23.75
N GLU A 75 -8.05 -4.00 -24.88
CA GLU A 75 -8.72 -5.27 -25.19
C GLU A 75 -7.71 -6.41 -25.40
N GLY A 76 -6.64 -6.17 -26.16
CA GLY A 76 -5.57 -7.14 -26.37
C GLY A 76 -4.90 -7.56 -25.06
N TRP A 77 -4.65 -6.59 -24.16
CA TRP A 77 -4.16 -6.89 -22.81
C TRP A 77 -5.15 -7.74 -22.03
N ASN A 78 -6.42 -7.32 -21.98
CA ASN A 78 -7.48 -7.97 -21.20
C ASN A 78 -7.75 -9.41 -21.62
N ASN A 79 -7.60 -9.72 -22.91
CA ASN A 79 -7.74 -11.06 -23.47
C ASN A 79 -6.42 -11.86 -23.44
N GLY A 80 -5.32 -11.22 -23.08
CA GLY A 80 -4.00 -11.84 -23.00
C GLY A 80 -3.78 -12.67 -21.75
N LYS A 81 -2.65 -13.41 -21.73
CA LYS A 81 -2.24 -14.26 -20.59
C LYS A 81 -2.20 -13.49 -19.28
N ASN A 82 -1.80 -12.22 -19.27
CA ASN A 82 -1.67 -11.45 -18.03
C ASN A 82 -2.95 -10.70 -17.67
N GLY A 83 -3.84 -10.45 -18.62
CA GLY A 83 -5.01 -9.59 -18.45
C GLY A 83 -6.05 -10.12 -17.48
N HIS A 84 -6.15 -11.44 -17.30
CA HIS A 84 -7.05 -12.03 -16.29
C HIS A 84 -6.57 -11.84 -14.85
N ILE A 85 -5.24 -11.67 -14.67
CA ILE A 85 -4.61 -11.50 -13.36
C ILE A 85 -4.42 -10.01 -13.06
N LEU A 86 -3.93 -9.24 -14.03
CA LEU A 86 -3.55 -7.84 -13.88
C LEU A 86 -4.47 -6.99 -14.75
N ARG A 87 -5.43 -6.29 -14.13
CA ARG A 87 -6.48 -5.54 -14.84
C ARG A 87 -6.29 -4.05 -14.68
N PHE A 88 -6.74 -3.29 -15.67
CA PHE A 88 -6.82 -1.83 -15.58
C PHE A 88 -8.26 -1.40 -15.34
N CYS A 89 -8.47 -0.50 -14.39
CA CYS A 89 -9.79 0.03 -14.08
C CYS A 89 -10.29 1.02 -15.12
N ASP A 90 -9.39 1.64 -15.88
CA ASP A 90 -9.71 2.56 -16.96
C ASP A 90 -8.64 2.62 -18.06
N SER A 91 -9.03 3.16 -19.21
CA SER A 91 -8.20 3.35 -20.40
C SER A 91 -7.07 4.36 -20.18
N TYR A 92 -7.28 5.35 -19.30
CA TYR A 92 -6.28 6.35 -18.97
C TYR A 92 -5.07 5.72 -18.28
N THR A 93 -5.31 4.95 -17.22
CA THR A 93 -4.29 4.24 -16.44
C THR A 93 -3.50 3.33 -17.36
N PHE A 94 -4.19 2.55 -18.18
CA PHE A 94 -3.56 1.72 -19.21
C PHE A 94 -2.61 2.55 -20.09
N SER A 95 -3.08 3.66 -20.63
CA SER A 95 -2.25 4.52 -21.52
C SER A 95 -1.00 5.10 -20.82
N GLN A 96 -1.08 5.46 -19.54
CA GLN A 96 0.07 5.97 -18.79
C GLN A 96 1.10 4.87 -18.56
N VAL A 97 0.66 3.68 -18.15
CA VAL A 97 1.54 2.53 -17.95
C VAL A 97 2.26 2.14 -19.24
N MET A 98 1.55 2.13 -20.37
CA MET A 98 2.15 1.85 -21.68
C MET A 98 3.25 2.84 -22.05
N ARG A 99 3.03 4.15 -21.82
CA ARG A 99 4.05 5.19 -22.05
C ARG A 99 5.27 4.97 -21.17
N LEU A 100 5.08 4.54 -19.93
CA LEU A 100 6.16 4.25 -19.01
C LEU A 100 6.98 3.05 -19.45
N TRP A 101 6.34 1.96 -19.88
CA TRP A 101 7.07 0.79 -20.40
C TRP A 101 7.86 1.11 -21.67
N ASP A 102 7.33 1.98 -22.55
CA ASP A 102 8.07 2.50 -23.70
C ASP A 102 9.30 3.32 -23.26
N PHE A 103 9.17 4.13 -22.21
CA PHE A 103 10.27 4.89 -21.61
C PHE A 103 11.32 4.02 -20.89
N LEU A 104 10.93 2.90 -20.29
CA LEU A 104 11.88 1.98 -19.64
C LEU A 104 12.86 1.34 -20.63
N CYS A 105 12.55 1.36 -21.93
CA CYS A 105 13.45 0.86 -22.97
C CYS A 105 14.71 1.77 -23.15
N PRO A 106 14.58 3.11 -23.32
CA PRO A 106 15.71 4.02 -23.57
C PRO A 106 16.32 4.78 -22.37
N ALA A 107 15.69 4.82 -21.20
CA ALA A 107 16.00 5.89 -20.23
C ALA A 107 17.28 5.73 -19.38
N ALA A 108 17.85 6.89 -19.01
CA ALA A 108 18.84 7.08 -17.95
C ALA A 108 18.30 8.13 -16.94
N MET A 109 18.49 7.90 -15.64
CA MET A 109 18.05 8.79 -14.56
C MET A 109 19.00 9.97 -14.32
N ALA A 110 18.46 11.07 -13.80
CA ALA A 110 19.23 12.20 -13.28
C ALA A 110 18.89 12.44 -11.80
N HIS A 111 19.93 12.42 -10.97
CA HIS A 111 20.01 12.77 -9.55
C HIS A 111 19.33 11.84 -8.53
N VAL A 112 20.19 11.31 -7.64
CA VAL A 112 19.83 10.62 -6.41
C VAL A 112 20.06 11.60 -5.26
N ILE A 113 19.04 11.84 -4.44
CA ILE A 113 19.17 12.62 -3.21
C ILE A 113 18.59 11.80 -2.07
N GLY A 114 19.44 11.36 -1.15
CA GLY A 114 19.03 10.75 0.12
C GLY A 114 20.14 10.98 1.15
N ASP A 115 19.95 11.96 2.03
CA ASP A 115 20.87 12.27 3.15
C ASP A 115 20.16 12.18 4.52
N GLY A 116 19.07 11.41 4.59
CA GLY A 116 18.31 11.18 5.82
C GLY A 116 18.76 9.91 6.53
N ILE A 117 18.71 9.89 7.87
CA ILE A 117 18.80 8.63 8.63
C ILE A 117 17.38 8.07 8.80
N VAL A 118 17.15 6.87 8.26
CA VAL A 118 15.83 6.24 8.17
C VAL A 118 15.84 4.98 9.04
N THR A 119 15.03 4.96 10.10
CA THR A 119 14.91 3.86 11.08
C THR A 119 13.66 2.96 11.02
N PRO A 120 12.67 3.08 10.09
CA PRO A 120 11.50 2.20 10.06
C PRO A 120 11.84 0.70 10.05
N GLY A 121 12.99 0.30 9.49
CA GLY A 121 13.43 -1.09 9.43
C GLY A 121 13.64 -1.72 10.81
N ALA A 122 13.78 -0.90 11.85
CA ALA A 122 13.90 -1.40 13.21
C ALA A 122 12.62 -2.10 13.70
N ARG A 123 11.44 -1.68 13.20
CA ARG A 123 10.14 -2.33 13.49
C ARG A 123 10.11 -3.78 13.01
N SER A 124 10.74 -4.03 11.87
CA SER A 124 10.80 -5.34 11.24
C SER A 124 11.65 -6.35 12.01
N MET A 125 12.42 -5.92 13.01
CA MET A 125 13.23 -6.80 13.85
C MET A 125 12.48 -7.27 15.11
N ALA A 126 11.28 -6.77 15.39
CA ALA A 126 10.55 -7.13 16.60
C ALA A 126 10.33 -8.67 16.69
N PRO A 127 10.51 -9.27 17.89
CA PRO A 127 10.82 -8.65 19.17
C PRO A 127 12.32 -8.41 19.44
N LEU A 128 13.23 -8.77 18.53
CA LEU A 128 14.70 -8.75 18.70
C LEU A 128 15.35 -7.40 18.36
N PHE A 129 14.67 -6.31 18.71
CA PHE A 129 15.08 -4.94 18.36
C PHE A 129 16.54 -4.61 18.78
N SER A 130 16.95 -5.01 19.98
CA SER A 130 18.29 -4.73 20.53
C SER A 130 19.43 -5.44 19.80
N SER A 131 19.14 -6.53 19.07
CA SER A 131 20.18 -7.38 18.48
C SER A 131 20.70 -6.89 17.13
N GLY A 132 20.00 -5.98 16.46
CA GLY A 132 20.31 -5.58 15.08
C GLY A 132 20.30 -4.09 14.78
N ILE A 133 19.93 -3.25 15.75
CA ILE A 133 19.69 -1.81 15.49
C ILE A 133 20.93 -1.04 15.06
N GLU A 134 22.12 -1.41 15.53
CA GLU A 134 23.38 -0.71 15.21
C GLU A 134 23.78 -0.88 13.74
N GLY A 135 23.39 -1.99 13.10
CA GLY A 135 23.75 -2.29 11.71
C GLY A 135 22.87 -1.57 10.67
N LEU A 136 21.63 -1.23 11.01
CA LEU A 136 20.66 -0.69 10.05
C LEU A 136 21.06 0.67 9.45
N PRO A 137 21.54 1.67 10.21
CA PRO A 137 21.95 2.95 9.63
C PRO A 137 23.11 2.80 8.64
N LYS A 138 24.05 1.89 8.92
CA LYS A 138 25.15 1.59 8.02
C LYS A 138 24.64 0.92 6.74
N PHE A 139 23.79 -0.09 6.87
CA PHE A 139 23.17 -0.77 5.73
C PHE A 139 22.45 0.23 4.81
N TYR A 140 21.62 1.10 5.38
CA TYR A 140 20.90 2.14 4.64
C TYR A 140 21.88 3.08 3.90
N LYS A 141 22.93 3.56 4.58
CA LYS A 141 23.97 4.41 3.97
C LYS A 141 24.71 3.70 2.83
N ASP A 142 25.07 2.43 3.02
CA ASP A 142 25.78 1.64 2.02
C ASP A 142 24.90 1.42 0.78
N TYR A 143 23.59 1.14 0.96
CA TYR A 143 22.63 1.05 -0.14
C TYR A 143 22.48 2.38 -0.90
N TRP A 144 22.30 3.50 -0.20
CA TRP A 144 22.17 4.82 -0.85
C TRP A 144 23.46 5.30 -1.51
N LYS A 145 24.62 4.80 -1.06
CA LYS A 145 25.92 5.07 -1.69
C LYS A 145 26.12 4.22 -2.96
N ASN A 146 25.76 2.94 -2.92
CA ASN A 146 26.12 1.96 -3.95
C ASN A 146 24.97 1.60 -4.89
N GLY A 147 23.74 2.02 -4.60
CA GLY A 147 22.53 1.69 -5.35
C GLY A 147 22.07 0.25 -5.33
N THR A 148 22.77 -0.62 -4.61
CA THR A 148 22.50 -2.05 -4.50
C THR A 148 22.69 -2.51 -3.05
N THR A 149 22.07 -3.64 -2.71
CA THR A 149 22.28 -4.32 -1.42
C THR A 149 23.44 -5.32 -1.45
N ALA A 150 24.20 -5.38 -2.55
CA ALA A 150 25.37 -6.23 -2.65
C ALA A 150 26.49 -5.79 -1.69
N THR A 151 27.09 -6.74 -0.97
CA THR A 151 28.23 -6.48 -0.08
C THR A 151 29.57 -6.83 -0.72
N ASP A 152 29.57 -7.56 -1.83
CA ASP A 152 30.76 -7.97 -2.57
C ASP A 152 31.18 -6.87 -3.56
N GLU A 153 32.47 -6.52 -3.56
CA GLU A 153 32.99 -5.41 -4.36
C GLU A 153 32.83 -5.63 -5.88
N GLU A 154 32.94 -6.87 -6.35
CA GLU A 154 32.78 -7.18 -7.77
C GLU A 154 31.32 -6.97 -8.21
N ARG A 155 30.34 -7.43 -7.41
CA ARG A 155 28.92 -7.16 -7.70
C ARG A 155 28.55 -5.67 -7.63
N VAL A 156 29.11 -4.93 -6.68
CA VAL A 156 28.94 -3.47 -6.63
C VAL A 156 29.52 -2.82 -7.88
N ARG A 157 30.69 -3.26 -8.33
CA ARG A 157 31.32 -2.75 -9.57
C ARG A 157 30.52 -3.10 -10.83
N GLN A 158 29.88 -4.26 -10.85
CA GLN A 158 29.00 -4.69 -11.96
C GLN A 158 27.69 -3.89 -11.99
N SER A 159 27.18 -3.46 -10.83
CA SER A 159 25.95 -2.68 -10.68
C SER A 159 26.18 -1.20 -11.03
N LYS A 160 26.55 -0.93 -12.29
CA LYS A 160 26.90 0.41 -12.77
C LYS A 160 25.73 1.13 -13.46
N ASN A 161 24.69 0.40 -13.85
CA ASN A 161 23.61 0.97 -14.64
C ASN A 161 22.52 1.51 -13.74
N LEU A 162 22.07 2.74 -14.00
CA LEU A 162 20.88 3.25 -13.34
C LEU A 162 19.67 2.43 -13.77
N ASN A 163 18.88 2.02 -12.80
CA ASN A 163 17.70 1.21 -13.05
C ASN A 163 16.54 2.08 -13.56
N PRO A 164 16.06 1.86 -14.80
CA PRO A 164 14.94 2.62 -15.36
C PRO A 164 13.65 2.51 -14.53
N MET A 165 13.46 1.44 -13.73
CA MET A 165 12.29 1.25 -12.85
C MET A 165 12.11 2.35 -11.82
N PHE A 166 13.17 3.08 -11.53
CA PHE A 166 13.17 4.21 -10.62
C PHE A 166 13.05 5.55 -11.37
N GLY A 167 13.09 5.53 -12.70
CA GLY A 167 12.96 6.70 -13.56
C GLY A 167 11.52 7.26 -13.62
N ALA A 168 11.40 8.53 -13.95
CA ALA A 168 10.11 9.18 -14.23
C ALA A 168 10.14 9.85 -15.60
N LEU A 169 8.95 10.04 -16.19
CA LEU A 169 8.80 10.84 -17.41
C LEU A 169 9.09 12.33 -17.16
N SER A 170 8.93 12.79 -15.92
CA SER A 170 9.27 14.14 -15.50
C SER A 170 10.78 14.28 -15.22
N LYS A 171 11.34 15.46 -15.50
CA LYS A 171 12.76 15.75 -15.28
C LYS A 171 13.15 15.94 -13.80
N SER A 172 12.17 15.97 -12.90
CA SER A 172 12.33 16.34 -11.48
C SER A 172 12.16 15.14 -10.54
N LEU A 173 12.69 13.99 -10.94
CA LEU A 173 12.61 12.79 -10.11
C LEU A 173 13.45 12.98 -8.84
N VAL A 174 12.81 12.76 -7.69
CA VAL A 174 13.47 12.67 -6.40
C VAL A 174 13.13 11.32 -5.81
N LEU A 175 14.14 10.48 -5.60
CA LEU A 175 13.95 9.21 -4.91
C LEU A 175 13.54 9.47 -3.46
N HIS A 176 12.41 8.89 -3.05
CA HIS A 176 11.92 9.06 -1.69
C HIS A 176 12.89 8.40 -0.71
N TYR A 177 13.22 9.09 0.39
CA TYR A 177 14.14 8.60 1.43
C TYR A 177 13.70 7.26 2.05
N GLY A 178 12.39 6.97 2.02
CA GLY A 178 11.85 5.67 2.46
C GLY A 178 12.18 4.50 1.52
N THR A 179 12.90 4.72 0.42
CA THR A 179 13.38 3.66 -0.46
C THR A 179 14.46 2.86 0.27
N ASP A 180 14.04 1.74 0.86
CA ASP A 180 14.91 0.81 1.53
C ASP A 180 14.39 -0.63 1.29
N PRO A 181 15.19 -1.49 0.63
CA PRO A 181 14.77 -2.83 0.22
C PRO A 181 14.29 -3.74 1.35
N ILE A 182 14.69 -3.48 2.61
CA ILE A 182 14.41 -4.40 3.72
C ILE A 182 13.11 -4.07 4.47
N LEU A 183 12.47 -2.91 4.22
CA LEU A 183 11.33 -2.45 5.02
C LEU A 183 10.07 -3.31 4.90
N GLY A 184 9.91 -4.07 3.81
CA GLY A 184 8.76 -4.95 3.56
C GLY A 184 8.86 -6.36 4.16
N TYR A 185 9.93 -6.66 4.91
CA TYR A 185 10.26 -8.02 5.32
C TYR A 185 10.43 -8.14 6.83
N SER A 186 10.23 -9.34 7.37
CA SER A 186 10.58 -9.62 8.76
C SER A 186 12.08 -9.84 8.87
N LEU A 187 12.76 -9.04 9.68
CA LEU A 187 14.21 -9.12 9.90
C LEU A 187 14.55 -9.94 11.14
N ALA A 188 13.57 -10.23 12.00
CA ALA A 188 13.76 -11.05 13.19
C ALA A 188 14.47 -12.39 12.94
N PRO A 189 14.21 -13.14 11.84
CA PRO A 189 14.90 -14.40 11.57
C PRO A 189 16.42 -14.26 11.38
N ALA A 190 16.93 -13.07 11.02
CA ALA A 190 18.38 -12.84 10.87
C ALA A 190 19.13 -12.79 12.21
N PHE A 191 18.41 -12.58 13.31
CA PHE A 191 18.95 -12.41 14.66
C PHE A 191 18.46 -13.47 15.64
N ALA A 192 17.39 -14.19 15.30
CA ALA A 192 16.82 -15.22 16.16
C ALA A 192 17.68 -16.50 16.17
N PRO A 193 17.84 -17.17 17.32
CA PRO A 193 18.40 -18.51 17.37
C PRO A 193 17.37 -19.50 16.81
N LEU A 194 17.43 -19.76 15.51
CA LEU A 194 16.54 -20.69 14.83
C LEU A 194 17.08 -22.12 14.89
N SER A 195 16.20 -23.10 15.01
CA SER A 195 16.58 -24.51 14.86
C SER A 195 17.01 -24.79 13.43
N GLU A 196 17.92 -25.75 13.22
CA GLU A 196 18.36 -26.17 11.87
C GLU A 196 17.20 -26.59 10.96
N GLN A 197 16.12 -27.11 11.54
CA GLN A 197 14.91 -27.53 10.83
C GLN A 197 13.91 -26.39 10.56
N SER A 198 14.20 -25.17 11.02
CA SER A 198 13.28 -24.04 10.85
C SER A 198 13.19 -23.67 9.37
N PRO A 199 11.97 -23.53 8.81
CA PRO A 199 11.80 -23.07 7.43
C PRO A 199 12.27 -21.62 7.21
N LEU A 200 12.52 -20.88 8.30
CA LEU A 200 13.04 -19.52 8.29
C LEU A 200 14.56 -19.46 8.51
N SER A 201 15.21 -20.61 8.73
CA SER A 201 16.65 -20.67 8.97
C SER A 201 17.39 -20.42 7.66
N PRO A 202 18.32 -19.45 7.60
CA PRO A 202 19.20 -19.33 6.45
C PRO A 202 20.20 -20.50 6.43
N ASP A 203 20.53 -21.04 5.25
CA ASP A 203 21.43 -22.20 5.03
C ASP A 203 22.88 -22.08 5.60
N SER A 204 23.22 -21.00 6.31
CA SER A 204 24.52 -20.76 6.94
C SER A 204 24.34 -19.77 8.12
N PRO A 205 24.76 -20.13 9.35
CA PRO A 205 24.41 -19.42 10.59
C PRO A 205 25.44 -18.38 11.04
N THR A 206 25.85 -17.44 10.17
CA THR A 206 26.56 -16.23 10.66
C THR A 206 25.54 -15.18 11.08
N THR A 207 25.11 -15.26 12.34
CA THR A 207 24.10 -14.37 12.94
C THR A 207 24.54 -12.90 12.88
N GLY A 208 23.67 -12.00 12.42
CA GLY A 208 23.86 -10.54 12.57
C GLY A 208 24.76 -9.80 11.57
N GLU A 209 25.32 -10.45 10.54
CA GLU A 209 26.04 -9.74 9.47
C GLU A 209 25.06 -9.15 8.41
N PRO A 210 25.41 -8.04 7.72
CA PRO A 210 24.60 -7.48 6.62
C PRO A 210 24.22 -8.51 5.55
N ASN A 211 25.10 -9.47 5.29
CA ASN A 211 24.84 -10.61 4.40
C ASN A 211 23.69 -11.49 4.86
N THR A 212 23.52 -11.67 6.17
CA THR A 212 22.47 -12.53 6.74
C THR A 212 21.10 -11.87 6.64
N ILE A 213 21.02 -10.55 6.85
CA ILE A 213 19.78 -9.77 6.64
C ILE A 213 19.30 -9.95 5.20
N ILE A 214 20.17 -9.71 4.22
CA ILE A 214 19.81 -9.83 2.80
C ILE A 214 19.43 -11.26 2.41
N ARG A 215 20.10 -12.27 2.95
CA ARG A 215 19.73 -13.66 2.72
C ARG A 215 18.31 -13.98 3.23
N VAL A 216 17.97 -13.53 4.44
CA VAL A 216 16.63 -13.71 5.03
C VAL A 216 15.56 -12.98 4.23
N VAL A 217 15.86 -11.78 3.77
CA VAL A 217 14.95 -10.96 2.95
C VAL A 217 14.71 -11.60 1.58
N ILE A 218 15.77 -12.04 0.89
CA ILE A 218 15.65 -12.72 -0.41
C ILE A 218 14.90 -14.05 -0.27
N ALA A 219 15.10 -14.81 0.81
CA ALA A 219 14.37 -16.04 1.07
C ALA A 219 12.86 -15.79 1.24
N GLN A 220 12.47 -14.73 1.95
CA GLN A 220 11.06 -14.31 2.06
C GLN A 220 10.51 -13.86 0.71
N PHE A 221 11.27 -13.07 -0.06
CA PHE A 221 10.86 -12.65 -1.40
C PHE A 221 10.62 -13.85 -2.33
N ASP A 222 11.51 -14.86 -2.30
CA ASP A 222 11.32 -16.11 -3.05
C ASP A 222 10.06 -16.86 -2.62
N ALA A 223 9.80 -16.95 -1.30
CA ALA A 223 8.58 -17.56 -0.78
C ALA A 223 7.32 -16.80 -1.25
N TYR A 224 7.34 -15.47 -1.26
CA TYR A 224 6.23 -14.65 -1.75
C TYR A 224 6.04 -14.81 -3.26
N ALA A 225 7.12 -14.84 -4.04
CA ALA A 225 7.07 -15.08 -5.48
C ALA A 225 6.46 -16.46 -5.80
N LYS A 226 6.82 -17.49 -5.04
CA LYS A 226 6.22 -18.84 -5.14
C LYS A 226 4.73 -18.84 -4.80
N ALA A 227 4.33 -18.10 -3.76
CA ALA A 227 2.92 -17.98 -3.37
C ALA A 227 2.08 -17.28 -4.45
N VAL A 228 2.61 -16.19 -5.05
CA VAL A 228 1.96 -15.49 -6.17
C VAL A 228 1.78 -16.44 -7.35
N ARG A 229 2.83 -17.17 -7.77
CA ARG A 229 2.75 -18.16 -8.86
C ARG A 229 1.69 -19.22 -8.59
N SER A 230 1.62 -19.71 -7.35
CA SER A 230 0.64 -20.73 -6.94
C SER A 230 -0.81 -20.21 -6.90
N SER A 231 -0.98 -18.88 -6.85
CA SER A 231 -2.29 -18.22 -6.73
C SER A 231 -2.83 -17.68 -8.05
N VAL A 232 -2.08 -17.77 -9.16
CA VAL A 232 -2.43 -17.19 -10.47
C VAL A 232 -3.87 -17.48 -10.91
N GLY A 233 -4.36 -18.70 -10.71
CA GLY A 233 -5.72 -19.09 -11.11
C GLY A 233 -6.85 -18.47 -10.27
N ARG A 234 -6.53 -17.79 -9.18
CA ARG A 234 -7.48 -17.24 -8.18
C ARG A 234 -7.13 -15.81 -7.78
N LEU A 235 -6.18 -15.18 -8.46
CA LEU A 235 -5.67 -13.87 -8.14
C LEU A 235 -6.04 -12.89 -9.25
N THR A 236 -6.70 -11.80 -8.87
CA THR A 236 -6.97 -10.64 -9.71
C THR A 236 -6.49 -9.39 -8.98
N ILE A 237 -5.69 -8.57 -9.66
CA ILE A 237 -5.16 -7.30 -9.18
C ILE A 237 -5.55 -6.23 -10.19
N ARG A 238 -6.30 -5.23 -9.74
CA ARG A 238 -6.86 -4.15 -10.55
C ARG A 238 -6.14 -2.86 -10.23
N PHE A 239 -5.74 -2.11 -11.24
CA PHE A 239 -4.97 -0.87 -11.07
C PHE A 239 -5.75 0.34 -11.58
N VAL A 240 -5.74 1.41 -10.80
CA VAL A 240 -6.22 2.73 -11.21
C VAL A 240 -5.19 3.79 -10.83
N ASN A 241 -4.89 4.68 -11.78
CA ASN A 241 -4.06 5.84 -11.53
C ASN A 241 -4.96 7.03 -11.12
N ALA A 242 -5.17 7.30 -9.83
CA ALA A 242 -6.06 8.35 -9.37
C ALA A 242 -5.79 8.79 -7.93
N ASP A 243 -6.30 9.96 -7.57
CA ASP A 243 -6.49 10.38 -6.19
C ASP A 243 -7.46 9.42 -5.48
N ALA A 244 -7.09 9.03 -4.25
CA ALA A 244 -7.81 8.03 -3.50
C ALA A 244 -9.25 8.46 -3.15
N LEU A 245 -9.48 9.75 -2.84
CA LEU A 245 -10.83 10.24 -2.50
C LEU A 245 -11.70 10.28 -3.77
N ALA A 246 -11.16 10.80 -4.87
CA ALA A 246 -11.84 10.82 -6.16
C ALA A 246 -12.23 9.40 -6.61
N PHE A 247 -11.32 8.44 -6.48
CA PHE A 247 -11.58 7.05 -6.80
C PHE A 247 -12.67 6.45 -5.92
N CYS A 248 -12.58 6.64 -4.60
CA CYS A 248 -13.57 6.12 -3.67
C CYS A 248 -14.97 6.67 -3.95
N HIS A 249 -15.11 7.98 -4.15
CA HIS A 249 -16.41 8.58 -4.48
C HIS A 249 -16.93 8.15 -5.85
N THR A 250 -16.04 7.88 -6.81
CA THR A 250 -16.44 7.31 -8.11
C THR A 250 -17.00 5.90 -7.94
N LEU A 251 -16.39 5.05 -7.11
CA LEU A 251 -16.93 3.72 -6.80
C LEU A 251 -18.29 3.81 -6.09
N GLN A 252 -18.45 4.73 -5.13
CA GLN A 252 -19.74 4.98 -4.48
C GLN A 252 -20.82 5.40 -5.48
N HIS A 253 -20.47 6.25 -6.46
CA HIS A 253 -21.38 6.67 -7.52
C HIS A 253 -21.86 5.46 -8.34
N ILE A 254 -20.94 4.58 -8.74
CA ILE A 254 -21.29 3.37 -9.50
C ILE A 254 -22.17 2.44 -8.65
N GLN A 255 -21.88 2.31 -7.35
CA GLN A 255 -22.69 1.51 -6.42
C GLN A 255 -24.12 2.04 -6.30
N GLU A 256 -24.31 3.35 -6.27
CA GLU A 256 -25.62 3.99 -6.11
C GLU A 256 -26.45 3.98 -7.39
N TYR A 257 -25.84 4.35 -8.52
CA TYR A 257 -26.56 4.59 -9.77
C TYR A 257 -26.47 3.43 -10.77
N GLY A 258 -25.59 2.45 -10.52
CA GLY A 258 -25.40 1.29 -11.40
C GLY A 258 -24.87 1.63 -12.79
N THR A 259 -24.20 2.78 -12.93
CA THR A 259 -23.70 3.32 -14.20
C THR A 259 -22.22 3.71 -14.07
N SER A 260 -21.45 3.49 -15.13
CA SER A 260 -20.06 3.93 -15.26
C SER A 260 -19.93 5.37 -15.76
N THR A 261 -21.04 6.12 -15.83
CA THR A 261 -21.00 7.55 -16.14
C THR A 261 -20.09 8.28 -15.16
N PRO A 262 -19.37 9.33 -15.61
CA PRO A 262 -18.46 10.05 -14.75
C PRO A 262 -19.19 10.63 -13.54
N ALA A 263 -18.62 10.40 -12.35
CA ALA A 263 -19.06 11.05 -11.11
C ALA A 263 -18.62 12.53 -11.03
N TRP A 264 -18.02 13.06 -12.10
CA TRP A 264 -17.44 14.40 -12.23
C TRP A 264 -16.35 14.74 -11.21
N TRP A 265 -15.73 13.71 -10.63
CA TRP A 265 -14.46 13.84 -9.92
C TRP A 265 -13.31 13.95 -10.91
N TYR A 266 -12.36 14.82 -10.62
CA TYR A 266 -11.10 14.86 -11.35
C TYR A 266 -10.15 13.79 -10.81
N ARG A 267 -9.32 13.24 -11.70
CA ARG A 267 -8.39 12.15 -11.38
C ARG A 267 -7.34 12.56 -10.34
N SER A 268 -6.96 13.82 -10.29
CA SER A 268 -6.07 14.36 -9.26
C SER A 268 -6.36 15.84 -9.03
N THR A 269 -5.81 16.40 -7.95
CA THR A 269 -5.87 17.84 -7.67
C THR A 269 -5.08 18.70 -8.67
N GLN A 270 -4.24 18.06 -9.50
CA GLN A 270 -3.33 18.74 -10.44
C GLN A 270 -3.79 18.64 -11.90
N CYS A 271 -4.90 17.95 -12.20
CA CYS A 271 -5.37 17.80 -13.57
C CYS A 271 -6.88 17.95 -13.70
N TYR A 272 -7.33 18.47 -14.86
CA TYR A 272 -8.75 18.61 -15.19
C TYR A 272 -9.32 17.39 -15.93
N THR A 273 -8.65 16.24 -15.84
CA THR A 273 -9.12 15.01 -16.49
C THR A 273 -10.15 14.33 -15.59
N PRO A 274 -11.41 14.15 -16.04
CA PRO A 274 -12.40 13.43 -15.26
C PRO A 274 -11.98 11.98 -15.04
N LEU A 275 -12.23 11.46 -13.83
CA LEU A 275 -12.08 10.05 -13.53
C LEU A 275 -13.32 9.30 -14.02
N THR A 276 -13.11 8.40 -14.97
CA THR A 276 -14.14 7.51 -15.52
C THR A 276 -13.60 6.09 -15.51
N LEU A 277 -14.30 5.18 -14.83
CA LEU A 277 -13.95 3.76 -14.81
C LEU A 277 -14.60 3.08 -16.02
N ASP A 278 -13.98 3.27 -17.19
CA ASP A 278 -14.49 2.87 -18.50
C ASP A 278 -14.12 1.43 -18.88
N SER A 279 -13.49 0.67 -17.99
CA SER A 279 -13.26 -0.76 -18.23
C SER A 279 -14.58 -1.52 -18.27
N GLY A 280 -14.64 -2.56 -19.10
CA GLY A 280 -15.80 -3.45 -19.19
C GLY A 280 -16.18 -4.07 -17.84
N ASP A 281 -15.24 -4.16 -16.90
CA ASP A 281 -15.46 -4.78 -15.58
C ASP A 281 -16.43 -4.00 -14.69
N TYR A 282 -16.57 -2.68 -14.90
CA TYR A 282 -17.52 -1.84 -14.18
C TYR A 282 -18.90 -1.78 -14.84
N SER A 283 -19.07 -2.43 -16.00
CA SER A 283 -20.37 -2.59 -16.65
C SER A 283 -21.11 -3.81 -16.06
N GLN A 284 -21.89 -3.58 -14.99
CA GLN A 284 -22.55 -4.63 -14.18
C GLN A 284 -23.41 -5.62 -14.97
N ARG A 285 -23.81 -5.30 -16.22
CA ARG A 285 -24.70 -6.15 -17.04
C ARG A 285 -23.98 -7.03 -18.06
N THR A 286 -22.69 -6.83 -18.28
CA THR A 286 -21.97 -7.40 -19.44
C THR A 286 -20.62 -8.01 -19.12
N SER A 287 -20.09 -7.86 -17.90
CA SER A 287 -18.80 -8.44 -17.53
C SER A 287 -18.90 -9.89 -17.07
N ASN A 288 -18.03 -10.74 -17.63
CA ASN A 288 -17.79 -12.10 -17.12
C ASN A 288 -16.93 -12.10 -15.84
N SER A 289 -16.32 -10.98 -15.48
CA SER A 289 -15.49 -10.78 -14.28
C SER A 289 -15.72 -9.37 -13.71
N PRO A 290 -16.87 -9.13 -13.06
CA PRO A 290 -17.25 -7.80 -12.58
C PRO A 290 -16.26 -7.29 -11.53
N ALA A 291 -15.89 -6.02 -11.62
CA ALA A 291 -15.04 -5.39 -10.62
C ALA A 291 -15.80 -5.20 -9.28
N PRO A 292 -15.13 -5.38 -8.13
CA PRO A 292 -15.74 -5.17 -6.84
C PRO A 292 -16.04 -3.68 -6.61
N LEU A 293 -17.24 -3.40 -6.09
CA LEU A 293 -17.65 -2.07 -5.62
C LEU A 293 -17.76 -2.01 -4.09
N CYS A 294 -17.62 -3.16 -3.42
CA CYS A 294 -17.57 -3.29 -1.97
C CYS A 294 -16.42 -4.23 -1.60
N PHE A 295 -15.74 -3.93 -0.50
CA PHE A 295 -14.50 -4.60 -0.11
C PHE A 295 -14.61 -5.16 1.31
N ASP A 296 -14.05 -6.35 1.55
CA ASP A 296 -13.92 -6.86 2.91
C ASP A 296 -12.80 -6.13 3.67
N ILE A 297 -11.76 -5.68 2.96
CA ILE A 297 -10.61 -4.98 3.54
C ILE A 297 -10.32 -3.76 2.69
N VAL A 298 -10.18 -2.60 3.33
CA VAL A 298 -9.63 -1.39 2.73
C VAL A 298 -8.42 -0.97 3.55
N ASP A 299 -7.25 -0.95 2.94
CA ASP A 299 -6.02 -0.45 3.57
C ASP A 299 -5.68 0.90 2.94
N THR A 300 -5.69 1.96 3.74
CA THR A 300 -5.36 3.31 3.26
C THR A 300 -3.89 3.65 3.45
N SER A 301 -3.08 2.75 4.01
CA SER A 301 -1.70 3.03 4.40
C SER A 301 -1.64 4.34 5.22
N ASN A 302 -0.63 5.16 4.95
CA ASN A 302 -0.39 6.46 5.58
C ASN A 302 -1.19 7.64 4.99
N LEU A 303 -2.19 7.39 4.14
CA LEU A 303 -2.96 8.47 3.51
C LEU A 303 -3.68 9.38 4.51
N VAL A 304 -3.92 8.91 5.73
CA VAL A 304 -4.53 9.73 6.80
C VAL A 304 -3.67 10.93 7.17
N ASP A 305 -2.35 10.83 7.04
CA ASP A 305 -1.41 11.93 7.30
C ASP A 305 -1.48 13.02 6.22
N HIS A 306 -2.03 12.70 5.04
CA HIS A 306 -2.08 13.60 3.88
C HIS A 306 -3.51 14.10 3.57
N LEU A 307 -4.47 13.20 3.63
CA LEU A 307 -5.87 13.44 3.23
C LEU A 307 -6.78 13.72 4.44
N GLY A 308 -6.32 13.42 5.65
CA GLY A 308 -7.10 13.56 6.88
C GLY A 308 -8.08 12.41 7.11
N CYS A 309 -8.30 12.08 8.39
CA CYS A 309 -9.10 10.90 8.76
C CYS A 309 -10.56 11.03 8.35
N LEU A 310 -11.21 12.18 8.61
CA LEU A 310 -12.61 12.39 8.26
C LEU A 310 -12.89 12.19 6.76
N ASN A 311 -12.01 12.71 5.89
CA ASN A 311 -12.15 12.55 4.45
C ASN A 311 -12.03 11.09 4.02
N LEU A 312 -11.06 10.35 4.59
CA LEU A 312 -10.90 8.92 4.32
C LEU A 312 -12.08 8.10 4.83
N LEU A 313 -12.59 8.35 6.04
CA LEU A 313 -13.75 7.63 6.57
C LEU A 313 -15.00 7.89 5.72
N ALA A 314 -15.20 9.12 5.26
CA ALA A 314 -16.31 9.50 4.39
C ALA A 314 -16.21 8.84 2.99
N ALA A 315 -15.01 8.76 2.43
CA ALA A 315 -14.79 8.24 1.09
C ALA A 315 -14.71 6.71 1.05
N ALA A 316 -13.94 6.09 1.95
CA ALA A 316 -13.65 4.67 1.91
C ALA A 316 -14.54 3.82 2.84
N GLY A 317 -15.11 4.42 3.90
CA GLY A 317 -16.03 3.73 4.82
C GLY A 317 -17.25 3.10 4.10
N PRO A 318 -17.96 3.82 3.21
CA PRO A 318 -19.10 3.28 2.47
C PRO A 318 -18.75 2.12 1.51
N LEU A 319 -17.47 1.97 1.15
CA LEU A 319 -17.00 0.89 0.29
C LEU A 319 -16.77 -0.41 1.06
N LEU A 320 -16.85 -0.41 2.39
CA LEU A 320 -16.80 -1.66 3.15
C LEU A 320 -18.06 -2.49 2.90
N SER A 321 -17.86 -3.79 2.73
CA SER A 321 -18.97 -4.73 2.78
C SER A 321 -19.72 -4.59 4.11
N PRO A 322 -21.06 -4.71 4.12
CA PRO A 322 -21.87 -4.57 5.33
C PRO A 322 -21.78 -5.84 6.19
N LYS A 323 -20.55 -6.20 6.59
CA LYS A 323 -20.25 -7.35 7.44
C LYS A 323 -19.41 -6.87 8.62
N PRO A 324 -19.66 -7.35 9.85
CA PRO A 324 -18.82 -7.04 11.01
C PRO A 324 -17.36 -7.46 10.83
N THR A 325 -17.07 -8.39 9.92
CA THR A 325 -15.70 -8.81 9.60
C THR A 325 -14.95 -7.78 8.76
N SER A 326 -15.66 -6.92 8.02
CA SER A 326 -15.06 -5.97 7.09
C SER A 326 -14.35 -4.84 7.81
N THR A 327 -13.19 -4.42 7.32
CA THR A 327 -12.28 -3.52 8.04
C THR A 327 -11.63 -2.51 7.12
N LEU A 328 -11.67 -1.26 7.55
CA LEU A 328 -10.83 -0.21 7.02
C LEU A 328 -9.66 0.01 7.98
N SER A 329 -8.44 0.05 7.45
CA SER A 329 -7.21 0.28 8.21
C SER A 329 -6.63 1.62 7.83
N THR A 330 -6.32 2.44 8.83
CA THR A 330 -5.58 3.70 8.67
C THR A 330 -4.30 3.64 9.47
N GLU A 331 -3.17 3.96 8.85
CA GLU A 331 -1.86 4.01 9.49
C GLU A 331 -1.40 5.46 9.62
N MET A 332 -1.02 5.91 10.80
CA MET A 332 -0.43 7.24 11.01
C MET A 332 1.06 7.05 11.23
N LEU A 333 1.89 7.84 10.56
CA LEU A 333 3.35 7.87 10.73
C LEU A 333 3.81 9.16 11.41
N VAL A 334 3.00 10.21 11.40
CA VAL A 334 3.32 11.51 11.98
C VAL A 334 2.47 11.77 13.21
N LEU A 335 3.08 11.72 14.40
CA LEU A 335 2.42 12.14 15.63
C LEU A 335 2.38 13.68 15.68
N ARG A 336 1.20 14.27 15.46
CA ARG A 336 1.03 15.73 15.49
C ARG A 336 0.74 16.30 16.89
N GLU A 337 0.37 15.45 17.84
CA GLU A 337 0.06 15.83 19.23
C GLU A 337 1.11 15.27 20.19
N ARG A 338 1.09 15.74 21.45
CA ARG A 338 2.09 15.32 22.45
C ARG A 338 2.00 13.84 22.84
N ASP A 339 0.80 13.27 22.78
CA ASP A 339 0.56 11.86 23.04
C ASP A 339 -0.55 11.30 22.13
N VAL A 340 -0.61 9.96 22.10
CA VAL A 340 -1.51 9.19 21.23
C VAL A 340 -2.98 9.41 21.58
N ASP A 341 -3.28 9.60 22.86
CA ASP A 341 -4.66 9.79 23.34
C ASP A 341 -5.21 11.15 22.91
N GLN A 342 -4.38 12.19 22.99
CA GLN A 342 -4.69 13.53 22.49
C GLN A 342 -4.83 13.51 20.97
N TYR A 343 -3.97 12.77 20.26
CA TYR A 343 -4.06 12.61 18.81
C TYR A 343 -5.31 11.86 18.36
N ALA A 344 -5.66 10.75 19.01
CA ALA A 344 -6.88 10.01 18.73
C ALA A 344 -8.14 10.86 18.97
N LYS A 345 -8.12 11.75 19.97
CA LYS A 345 -9.21 12.71 20.26
C LYS A 345 -9.28 13.89 19.30
N SER A 346 -8.21 14.22 18.58
CA SER A 346 -8.22 15.27 17.54
C SER A 346 -8.47 14.72 16.14
N LEU A 347 -8.21 13.42 15.92
CA LEU A 347 -8.26 12.76 14.62
C LEU A 347 -9.58 12.96 13.86
N VAL A 348 -10.70 12.91 14.57
CA VAL A 348 -12.05 13.03 14.00
C VAL A 348 -12.78 14.31 14.44
N CYS A 349 -12.03 15.29 14.95
CA CYS A 349 -12.57 16.60 15.38
C CYS A 349 -13.72 16.53 16.40
N GLY A 350 -13.87 15.43 17.13
CA GLY A 350 -14.99 15.18 18.06
C GLY A 350 -14.76 13.95 18.93
N ASP A 351 -15.82 13.46 19.56
CA ASP A 351 -15.77 12.18 20.28
C ASP A 351 -15.56 11.02 19.28
N LEU A 352 -14.51 10.23 19.49
CA LEU A 352 -14.07 9.21 18.53
C LEU A 352 -15.15 8.17 18.25
N SER A 353 -15.82 7.67 19.29
CA SER A 353 -16.85 6.63 19.15
C SER A 353 -18.07 7.19 18.44
N THR A 354 -18.53 8.36 18.85
CA THR A 354 -19.74 8.97 18.29
C THR A 354 -19.54 9.33 16.82
N VAL A 355 -18.41 9.93 16.46
CA VAL A 355 -18.12 10.29 15.06
C VAL A 355 -17.90 9.05 14.20
N ALA A 356 -17.21 8.01 14.71
CA ALA A 356 -17.07 6.75 13.98
C ALA A 356 -18.44 6.10 13.70
N LEU A 357 -19.35 6.11 14.67
CA LEU A 357 -20.71 5.59 14.51
C LEU A 357 -21.50 6.34 13.43
N LEU A 358 -21.30 7.66 13.29
CA LEU A 358 -21.91 8.44 12.20
C LEU A 358 -21.42 8.01 10.81
N PHE A 359 -20.19 7.51 10.72
CA PHE A 359 -19.67 6.87 9.50
C PHE A 359 -20.08 5.40 9.36
N GLY A 360 -20.86 4.84 10.31
CA GLY A 360 -21.20 3.42 10.33
C GLY A 360 -20.01 2.51 10.65
N LEU A 361 -19.05 3.02 11.44
CA LEU A 361 -17.79 2.34 11.77
C LEU A 361 -17.61 2.19 13.28
N ILE A 362 -16.86 1.17 13.66
CA ILE A 362 -16.47 0.88 15.04
C ILE A 362 -14.94 0.96 15.16
N PRO A 363 -14.37 1.87 15.99
CA PRO A 363 -12.95 1.92 16.25
C PRO A 363 -12.57 0.78 17.21
N THR A 364 -12.12 -0.34 16.64
CA THR A 364 -11.98 -1.63 17.36
C THR A 364 -11.08 -1.52 18.57
N GLN A 365 -9.92 -0.87 18.41
CA GLN A 365 -8.95 -0.72 19.50
C GLN A 365 -9.50 0.12 20.65
N TYR A 366 -10.27 1.17 20.33
CA TYR A 366 -10.84 2.06 21.33
C TYR A 366 -11.93 1.35 22.16
N TRP A 367 -12.76 0.50 21.54
CA TRP A 367 -13.83 -0.21 22.25
C TRP A 367 -13.35 -1.42 23.04
N THR A 368 -12.37 -2.14 22.51
CA THR A 368 -11.91 -3.41 23.11
C THR A 368 -10.74 -3.22 24.08
N GLY A 369 -10.03 -2.10 23.99
CA GLY A 369 -8.74 -1.93 24.68
C GLY A 369 -7.64 -2.86 24.17
N THR A 370 -7.85 -3.51 23.02
CA THR A 370 -6.90 -4.46 22.43
C THR A 370 -6.36 -3.95 21.10
N CYS A 371 -5.10 -4.25 20.80
CA CYS A 371 -4.47 -3.88 19.54
C CYS A 371 -3.65 -5.07 19.00
N ALA A 372 -3.74 -5.31 17.69
CA ALA A 372 -2.96 -6.36 17.02
C ALA A 372 -1.51 -5.93 16.75
N THR A 373 -1.18 -4.65 16.92
CA THR A 373 0.15 -4.09 16.66
C THR A 373 0.79 -3.61 17.94
N SER A 374 2.06 -3.97 18.14
CA SER A 374 2.85 -3.49 19.27
C SER A 374 3.29 -2.05 19.05
N SER A 375 2.99 -1.17 20.01
CA SER A 375 3.53 0.19 20.08
C SER A 375 4.84 0.27 20.88
N PHE A 376 5.36 -0.86 21.38
CA PHE A 376 6.54 -0.89 22.24
C PHE A 376 7.77 -0.23 21.59
N SER A 377 8.04 -0.54 20.33
CA SER A 377 9.16 0.06 19.59
C SER A 377 9.04 1.59 19.49
N GLU A 378 7.82 2.11 19.39
CA GLU A 378 7.55 3.55 19.33
C GLU A 378 7.73 4.21 20.69
N TYR A 379 7.24 3.58 21.76
CA TYR A 379 7.47 4.05 23.12
C TYR A 379 8.96 4.10 23.45
N LEU A 380 9.72 3.06 23.09
CA LEU A 380 11.16 3.00 23.32
C LEU A 380 11.90 4.09 22.54
N ALA A 381 11.60 4.21 21.24
CA ALA A 381 12.20 5.25 20.38
C ALA A 381 11.88 6.67 20.88
N ASN A 382 10.63 6.92 21.28
CA ASN A 382 10.22 8.22 21.83
C ASN A 382 10.80 8.51 23.21
N SER A 383 11.11 7.47 24.00
CA SER A 383 11.79 7.64 25.30
C SER A 383 13.24 8.07 25.10
N LEU A 384 13.95 7.44 24.16
CA LEU A 384 15.31 7.82 23.80
C LEU A 384 15.39 9.26 23.24
N LYS A 385 14.40 9.67 22.45
CA LYS A 385 14.29 11.06 21.95
C LYS A 385 14.19 12.12 23.05
N LYS A 386 13.52 11.80 24.16
CA LYS A 386 13.35 12.77 25.27
C LYS A 386 14.67 13.08 25.97
N GLU A 387 15.64 12.17 25.92
CA GLU A 387 16.96 12.35 26.53
C GLU A 387 17.90 13.17 25.64
N ASP A 388 17.72 13.12 24.31
CA ASP A 388 18.46 13.94 23.35
C ASP A 388 17.52 14.51 22.27
N PRO A 389 17.07 15.77 22.40
CA PRO A 389 16.19 16.42 21.42
C PRO A 389 16.81 16.60 20.02
N SER A 390 18.13 16.44 19.90
CA SER A 390 18.84 16.44 18.61
C SER A 390 18.80 15.08 17.92
N SER A 391 18.29 14.05 18.61
CA SER A 391 18.17 12.70 18.07
C SER A 391 16.98 12.56 17.11
N MET A 392 17.28 11.98 15.95
CA MET A 392 16.44 11.32 14.95
C MET A 392 14.96 11.73 14.87
N ASN A 393 14.50 12.23 13.71
CA ASN A 393 13.07 12.24 13.37
C ASN A 393 12.54 10.80 13.24
N THR A 394 12.17 10.15 14.35
CA THR A 394 11.44 8.88 14.29
C THR A 394 9.99 9.16 13.91
N GLN A 395 9.55 8.60 12.79
CA GLN A 395 8.13 8.39 12.51
C GLN A 395 7.55 7.56 13.66
N SER A 396 6.32 7.85 14.09
CA SER A 396 5.60 7.00 15.04
C SER A 396 4.45 6.32 14.36
N ARG A 397 4.49 4.98 14.29
CA ARG A 397 3.50 4.17 13.60
C ARG A 397 2.33 3.80 14.50
N TYR A 398 1.13 4.26 14.14
CA TYR A 398 -0.10 3.91 14.83
C TYR A 398 -1.16 3.44 13.82
N ILE A 399 -1.66 2.23 14.00
CA ILE A 399 -2.69 1.66 13.14
C ILE A 399 -4.02 1.67 13.89
N LEU A 400 -5.05 2.23 13.27
CA LEU A 400 -6.43 2.20 13.73
C LEU A 400 -7.28 1.33 12.78
N LEU A 401 -8.06 0.42 13.36
CA LEU A 401 -8.91 -0.51 12.65
C LEU A 401 -10.38 -0.14 12.85
N TRP A 402 -11.02 0.22 11.75
CA TRP A 402 -12.39 0.67 11.68
C TRP A 402 -13.24 -0.47 11.11
N LYS A 403 -13.98 -1.15 11.99
CA LYS A 403 -14.86 -2.27 11.60
C LYS A 403 -16.18 -1.71 11.08
N SER A 404 -16.72 -2.32 10.02
CA SER A 404 -18.07 -1.99 9.58
C SER A 404 -19.07 -2.34 10.68
N LEU A 405 -19.99 -1.41 10.98
CA LEU A 405 -21.08 -1.64 11.92
C LEU A 405 -22.02 -2.75 11.43
N GLY A 406 -21.96 -3.13 10.14
CA GLY A 406 -22.76 -4.20 9.56
C GLY A 406 -24.25 -3.86 9.42
N LEU A 407 -24.64 -2.63 9.73
CA LEU A 407 -26.00 -2.14 9.55
C LEU A 407 -26.07 -1.39 8.22
N PRO A 408 -27.08 -1.66 7.38
CA PRO A 408 -27.29 -0.84 6.19
C PRO A 408 -27.67 0.57 6.63
N LEU A 409 -26.82 1.56 6.31
CA LEU A 409 -27.10 2.98 6.58
C LEU A 409 -28.28 3.51 5.74
N LYS A 410 -28.69 2.78 4.69
CA LYS A 410 -29.89 3.08 3.90
C LYS A 410 -30.97 2.03 4.17
N PRO A 411 -32.18 2.41 4.61
CA PRO A 411 -33.32 1.53 4.44
C PRO A 411 -33.54 1.35 2.93
N LYS A 412 -33.37 0.13 2.42
CA LYS A 412 -33.73 -0.16 1.03
C LYS A 412 -35.21 0.16 0.87
N GLY A 413 -35.54 1.09 -0.02
CA GLY A 413 -36.92 1.44 -0.37
C GLY A 413 -37.61 0.26 -1.04
N GLY A 414 -38.17 -0.64 -0.22
CA GLY A 414 -39.01 -1.74 -0.63
C GLY A 414 -40.10 -1.93 0.44
N PRO A 415 -41.36 -2.14 0.06
CA PRO A 415 -42.41 -2.39 1.02
C PRO A 415 -42.34 -3.87 1.44
N SER A 416 -41.56 -4.17 2.47
CA SER A 416 -41.74 -5.43 3.21
C SER A 416 -41.26 -5.27 4.64
N ILE A 417 -42.24 -5.48 5.50
CA ILE A 417 -42.25 -5.47 6.96
C ILE A 417 -41.24 -6.51 7.51
N GLU A 418 -40.55 -6.15 8.60
CA GLU A 418 -39.94 -7.06 9.59
C GLU A 418 -38.57 -7.74 9.34
N GLU A 419 -37.54 -6.97 8.99
CA GLU A 419 -36.24 -7.12 9.66
C GLU A 419 -35.79 -5.75 10.17
N ARG A 420 -36.37 -5.33 11.31
CA ARG A 420 -35.95 -4.14 12.05
C ARG A 420 -34.57 -4.40 12.66
N VAL A 421 -33.54 -4.29 11.84
CA VAL A 421 -32.24 -3.89 12.36
C VAL A 421 -32.45 -2.48 12.96
N PRO A 422 -32.21 -2.25 14.26
CA PRO A 422 -32.38 -0.92 14.83
C PRO A 422 -31.44 0.03 14.10
N GLY A 423 -32.01 0.92 13.28
CA GLY A 423 -31.26 2.01 12.69
C GLY A 423 -30.68 2.88 13.81
N LEU A 424 -29.50 3.44 13.58
CA LEU A 424 -28.88 4.38 14.51
C LEU A 424 -29.80 5.61 14.64
N SER A 425 -30.35 5.84 15.83
CA SER A 425 -31.23 6.98 16.10
C SER A 425 -30.53 7.98 17.01
N PHE A 426 -30.63 9.27 16.68
CA PHE A 426 -30.06 10.36 17.47
C PHE A 426 -31.16 11.36 17.85
N ASP A 427 -31.02 12.00 19.00
CA ASP A 427 -31.78 13.22 19.28
C ASP A 427 -31.34 14.32 18.27
N PRO A 428 -32.27 14.96 17.55
CA PRO A 428 -31.91 15.93 16.52
C PRO A 428 -31.11 17.14 17.04
N LYS A 429 -31.40 17.61 18.27
CA LYS A 429 -30.70 18.78 18.84
C LYS A 429 -29.29 18.40 19.29
N GLU A 430 -29.14 17.23 19.89
CA GLU A 430 -27.83 16.70 20.29
C GLU A 430 -26.95 16.46 19.06
N LEU A 431 -27.50 15.84 18.01
CA LEU A 431 -26.77 15.61 16.75
C LEU A 431 -26.35 16.94 16.10
N ALA A 432 -27.25 17.90 15.99
CA ALA A 432 -26.93 19.22 15.43
C ALA A 432 -25.84 19.93 16.24
N THR A 433 -25.90 19.85 17.58
CA THR A 433 -24.88 20.43 18.47
C THR A 433 -23.53 19.75 18.28
N LEU A 434 -23.51 18.42 18.15
CA LEU A 434 -22.30 17.66 17.88
C LEU A 434 -21.68 18.04 16.53
N MET A 435 -22.47 18.06 15.45
CA MET A 435 -22.00 18.42 14.11
C MET A 435 -21.47 19.84 14.05
N TYR A 436 -22.11 20.78 14.75
CA TYR A 436 -21.60 22.14 14.87
C TYR A 436 -20.23 22.21 15.57
N ARG A 437 -20.04 21.44 16.65
CA ARG A 437 -18.74 21.37 17.35
C ARG A 437 -17.65 20.73 16.49
N VAL A 438 -17.98 19.64 15.77
CA VAL A 438 -17.06 18.99 14.83
C VAL A 438 -16.64 19.98 13.75
N TYR A 439 -17.60 20.69 13.15
CA TYR A 439 -17.36 21.75 12.17
C TYR A 439 -16.41 22.83 12.71
N LEU A 440 -16.70 23.42 13.87
CA LEU A 440 -15.83 24.45 14.46
C LEU A 440 -14.41 23.96 14.69
N ARG A 441 -14.24 22.69 15.07
CA ARG A 441 -12.92 22.10 15.31
C ARG A 441 -12.17 21.76 14.03
N MET A 442 -12.87 21.42 12.93
CA MET A 442 -12.25 21.25 11.61
C MET A 442 -11.61 22.56 11.12
N PHE A 443 -12.24 23.70 11.41
CA PHE A 443 -11.82 25.02 10.94
C PHE A 443 -11.23 25.90 12.06
N GLN A 444 -10.73 25.28 13.14
CA GLN A 444 -10.22 26.02 14.30
C GLN A 444 -9.06 26.96 13.95
N ASP A 445 -8.25 26.60 12.94
CA ASP A 445 -7.08 27.37 12.50
C ASP A 445 -7.44 28.44 11.45
N GLU A 446 -8.68 28.46 10.95
CA GLU A 446 -9.21 29.48 10.03
C GLU A 446 -9.99 30.58 10.74
N SER A 447 -10.14 30.46 12.07
CA SER A 447 -10.84 31.42 12.92
C SER A 447 -9.93 32.62 13.21
N TRP A 448 -9.91 33.61 12.30
CA TRP A 448 -9.23 34.89 12.49
C TRP A 448 -9.99 35.87 13.40
#